data_AF-A0A9E0IPI9-F1
#
_entry.id   AF-A0A9E0IPI9-F1
#
_cell.length_a   1.000
_cell.length_b   1.000
_cell.length_c   1.000
_cell.angle_alpha   90.00
_cell.angle_beta   90.00
_cell.angle_gamma   90.00
#
_symmetry.space_group_name_H-M   'P 1'
#
loop_
_entity.id
_entity.type
_entity.pdbx_description
1 polymer ?
#
loop_
_entity_poly.entity_id
_entity_poly.type
_entity_poly.pdbx_seq_one_letter_code
_entity_poly.pdbx_strand_id
1 'polypeptide(L)'
;MRAASRRGVGLIVATVAAALAGCELLVDVPRPDVVGDAGASVDDGGAGGGDGPAATCAPDCAGPTPYCDLASTTCVECLEASHCPGERPACQAGTCQGCLDDTTCGPSGVCLLDGSCAAPARIRHAAPAGVGAACTVDQPCALDVAVAGLDAVTDVVRLLPGDYPRVGTLAPTAPGLIAGAGATLRAQSGGGLFAVIMADAVAVSVTGLVVDAAGHIGVQSMNGGALRLHRATVQGGLLGGYAGASTLELVRTRVTANTGYGVFGSGAIVRIENAVIDRNGSTGGFLAGLTLSDGSTGVVEHSTIAANSASDGAGGLRCAGSPGVVIRSNVLWGNSGGGIEASCVVTFGVVDPGYPGAGTAGTQAIDPLFVDASAGDFHLQATSPARGLADPASIVATDLDGEARPRPAPGPSDAGADEVP
;
A
#
# COMPACT_ATOMS: atom_id res chain seq x y z
N MET A 1 -4.08 41.76 56.86
CA MET A 1 -3.27 40.54 56.66
C MET A 1 -3.91 39.68 55.58
N ARG A 2 -3.25 39.51 54.43
CA ARG A 2 -3.13 38.28 53.60
C ARG A 2 -2.56 38.71 52.24
N ALA A 3 -1.57 37.97 51.75
CA ALA A 3 -0.68 38.42 50.69
C ALA A 3 -1.15 37.99 49.30
N ALA A 4 -0.95 38.86 48.30
CA ALA A 4 -0.97 38.48 46.90
C ALA A 4 0.46 38.04 46.50
N SER A 5 0.59 36.80 46.01
CA SER A 5 1.85 36.28 45.48
C SER A 5 1.83 36.37 43.95
N ARG A 6 2.71 37.21 43.38
CA ARG A 6 3.04 37.19 41.96
C ARG A 6 4.42 36.54 41.77
N ARG A 7 4.46 35.44 41.05
CA ARG A 7 5.61 34.87 40.32
C ARG A 7 5.03 34.40 38.98
N GLY A 8 5.66 34.54 37.83
CA GLY A 8 7.00 35.03 37.51
C GLY A 8 7.39 34.36 36.20
N VAL A 9 7.08 35.01 35.06
CA VAL A 9 7.23 34.40 33.73
C VAL A 9 8.71 34.40 33.34
N GLY A 10 9.32 33.20 33.29
CA GLY A 10 10.67 32.99 32.79
C GLY A 10 10.64 32.73 31.28
N LEU A 11 11.13 33.69 30.51
CA LEU A 11 11.33 33.54 29.06
C LEU A 11 12.66 32.82 28.80
N ILE A 12 12.62 31.57 28.33
CA ILE A 12 13.83 30.84 27.90
C ILE A 12 13.99 31.04 26.40
N VAL A 13 14.97 31.85 26.01
CA VAL A 13 15.42 32.00 24.62
C VAL A 13 16.54 30.99 24.38
N ALA A 14 16.29 29.96 23.59
CA ALA A 14 17.31 29.01 23.14
C ALA A 14 17.85 29.44 21.77
N THR A 15 19.10 29.92 21.73
CA THR A 15 19.82 30.23 20.49
C THR A 15 20.35 28.96 19.84
N VAL A 16 19.88 28.67 18.63
CA VAL A 16 20.45 27.63 17.76
C VAL A 16 21.50 28.26 16.85
N ALA A 17 22.75 27.84 16.98
CA ALA A 17 23.83 28.23 16.07
C ALA A 17 23.96 27.19 14.95
N ALA A 18 23.71 27.59 13.70
CA ALA A 18 23.92 26.76 12.53
C ALA A 18 25.37 26.85 12.06
N ALA A 19 26.06 25.69 11.95
CA ALA A 19 27.38 25.59 11.35
C ALA A 19 27.26 24.96 9.95
N LEU A 20 27.36 25.80 8.92
CA LEU A 20 27.50 25.36 7.53
C LEU A 20 28.99 25.38 7.16
N ALA A 21 29.58 24.20 6.98
CA ALA A 21 30.90 24.04 6.38
C ALA A 21 30.71 23.48 4.96
N GLY A 22 31.26 24.17 3.97
CA GLY A 22 31.04 23.86 2.56
C GLY A 22 31.79 22.63 2.06
N CYS A 23 31.31 22.09 0.94
CA CYS A 23 32.07 21.20 0.07
C CYS A 23 32.02 21.82 -1.32
N GLU A 24 33.15 22.36 -1.81
CA GLU A 24 33.22 22.98 -3.13
C GLU A 24 33.37 21.93 -4.23
N LEU A 25 32.68 22.19 -5.34
CA LEU A 25 32.58 21.33 -6.50
C LEU A 25 33.82 21.47 -7.40
N LEU A 26 34.73 20.49 -7.36
CA LEU A 26 35.86 20.41 -8.31
C LEU A 26 35.40 19.85 -9.66
N VAL A 27 35.03 20.74 -10.57
CA VAL A 27 34.88 20.43 -12.01
C VAL A 27 36.23 20.68 -12.68
N ASP A 28 36.90 19.62 -13.09
CA ASP A 28 38.15 19.71 -13.84
C ASP A 28 37.84 19.98 -15.33
N VAL A 29 38.48 21.00 -15.90
CA VAL A 29 38.25 21.45 -17.29
C VAL A 29 39.58 21.53 -18.03
N PRO A 30 39.94 20.49 -18.81
CA PRO A 30 41.08 20.56 -19.71
C PRO A 30 40.77 21.51 -20.88
N ARG A 31 41.59 22.55 -21.06
CA ARG A 31 41.62 23.34 -22.31
C ARG A 31 42.55 22.69 -23.35
N PRO A 32 42.30 22.91 -24.66
CA PRO A 32 43.05 22.30 -25.75
C PRO A 32 44.34 23.05 -26.09
N ASP A 33 45.25 22.36 -26.77
CA ASP A 33 46.37 22.78 -27.64
C ASP A 33 47.26 21.51 -27.85
N VAL A 34 47.90 21.15 -28.97
CA VAL A 34 48.42 21.85 -30.18
C VAL A 34 48.29 20.93 -31.43
N VAL A 35 48.29 21.52 -32.63
CA VAL A 35 48.29 20.87 -33.98
C VAL A 35 49.72 20.51 -34.48
N GLY A 36 49.91 19.43 -35.26
CA GLY A 36 51.17 19.25 -36.02
C GLY A 36 51.32 17.94 -36.82
N ASP A 37 51.20 18.04 -38.15
CA ASP A 37 51.34 17.01 -39.20
C ASP A 37 52.53 16.03 -39.14
N ALA A 38 52.35 14.82 -39.72
CA ALA A 38 52.84 14.47 -41.07
C ALA A 38 52.99 12.94 -41.31
N GLY A 39 52.57 12.42 -42.48
CA GLY A 39 52.93 11.06 -42.93
C GLY A 39 51.99 10.42 -43.95
N ALA A 40 52.26 10.57 -45.24
CA ALA A 40 51.43 10.06 -46.34
C ALA A 40 51.58 8.55 -46.62
N SER A 41 50.54 7.90 -47.19
CA SER A 41 50.62 7.22 -48.51
C SER A 41 49.29 6.55 -48.97
N VAL A 42 48.96 6.76 -50.25
CA VAL A 42 48.24 5.93 -51.27
C VAL A 42 47.68 4.53 -50.89
N ASP A 43 46.66 3.92 -51.51
CA ASP A 43 45.57 4.22 -52.49
C ASP A 43 44.56 3.03 -52.37
N ASP A 44 43.40 2.86 -53.02
CA ASP A 44 42.70 3.48 -54.18
C ASP A 44 41.15 3.44 -53.93
N GLY A 45 40.33 3.89 -54.88
CA GLY A 45 38.86 3.98 -54.76
C GLY A 45 38.06 2.68 -54.95
N GLY A 46 36.85 2.63 -54.37
CA GLY A 46 35.90 1.53 -54.51
C GLY A 46 34.48 1.91 -54.11
N ALA A 47 33.71 2.48 -55.06
CA ALA A 47 32.31 2.79 -54.83
C ALA A 47 31.44 1.52 -54.85
N GLY A 48 30.77 1.23 -53.73
CA GLY A 48 29.77 0.16 -53.61
C GLY A 48 28.66 0.63 -52.69
N GLY A 49 27.45 0.76 -53.23
CA GLY A 49 26.28 1.13 -52.44
C GLY A 49 25.92 0.01 -51.47
N GLY A 50 25.87 0.33 -50.19
CA GLY A 50 25.22 -0.48 -49.17
C GLY A 50 24.20 0.38 -48.45
N ASP A 51 22.98 -0.15 -48.31
CA ASP A 51 21.99 0.42 -47.41
C ASP A 51 22.62 0.48 -46.00
N GLY A 52 22.88 1.70 -45.51
CA GLY A 52 23.32 1.87 -44.13
C GLY A 52 22.24 1.32 -43.21
N PRO A 53 22.56 0.47 -42.23
CA PRO A 53 21.55 -0.09 -41.34
C PRO A 53 20.84 1.07 -40.64
N ALA A 54 19.51 1.01 -40.57
CA ALA A 54 18.76 1.86 -39.66
C ALA A 54 19.37 1.71 -38.26
N ALA A 55 19.68 2.82 -37.60
CA ALA A 55 20.46 2.83 -36.37
C ALA A 55 19.71 2.11 -35.24
N THR A 56 19.95 0.80 -35.12
CA THR A 56 19.63 0.00 -33.94
C THR A 56 20.51 0.46 -32.79
N CYS A 57 19.97 0.56 -31.58
CA CYS A 57 20.69 1.05 -30.39
C CYS A 57 21.90 0.20 -29.93
N ALA A 58 22.25 -0.88 -30.63
CA ALA A 58 23.51 -1.61 -30.45
C ALA A 58 24.56 -1.09 -31.46
N PRO A 59 25.77 -0.71 -31.02
CA PRO A 59 26.43 -1.13 -29.77
C PRO A 59 26.46 -0.07 -28.65
N ASP A 60 25.70 1.02 -28.75
CA ASP A 60 25.96 2.25 -27.98
C ASP A 60 25.29 2.33 -26.58
N CYS A 61 24.43 1.37 -26.20
CA CYS A 61 23.81 1.37 -24.87
C CYS A 61 24.83 1.13 -23.74
N ALA A 62 24.86 2.06 -22.77
CA ALA A 62 25.82 2.06 -21.67
C ALA A 62 25.28 2.79 -20.44
N GLY A 63 25.97 2.63 -19.29
CA GLY A 63 25.60 3.33 -18.05
C GLY A 63 24.27 2.82 -17.47
N PRO A 64 23.34 3.71 -17.08
CA PRO A 64 22.08 3.32 -16.43
C PRO A 64 21.07 2.64 -17.37
N THR A 65 21.30 2.67 -18.69
CA THR A 65 20.44 2.02 -19.69
C THR A 65 21.28 1.12 -20.61
N PRO A 66 21.79 -0.02 -20.10
CA PRO A 66 22.78 -0.83 -20.83
C PRO A 66 22.16 -1.80 -21.86
N TYR A 67 20.83 -1.93 -21.92
CA TYR A 67 20.17 -2.87 -22.84
C TYR A 67 19.47 -2.12 -23.97
N CYS A 68 19.53 -2.65 -25.19
CA CYS A 68 18.83 -2.11 -26.36
C CYS A 68 17.49 -2.85 -26.54
N ASP A 69 16.37 -2.17 -26.34
CA ASP A 69 15.06 -2.70 -26.73
C ASP A 69 14.89 -2.54 -28.25
N LEU A 70 14.82 -3.68 -28.94
CA LEU A 70 14.71 -3.74 -30.40
C LEU A 70 13.31 -3.36 -30.93
N ALA A 71 12.28 -3.37 -30.09
CA ALA A 71 10.92 -2.99 -30.48
C ALA A 71 10.73 -1.46 -30.49
N SER A 72 11.29 -0.77 -29.49
CA SER A 72 11.30 0.70 -29.40
C SER A 72 12.53 1.36 -30.04
N THR A 73 13.58 0.59 -30.31
CA THR A 73 14.93 1.06 -30.70
C THR A 73 15.59 2.02 -29.68
N THR A 74 15.22 1.91 -28.40
CA THR A 74 15.77 2.72 -27.31
C THR A 74 16.63 1.92 -26.34
N CYS A 75 17.62 2.59 -25.74
CA CYS A 75 18.36 2.04 -24.61
C CYS A 75 17.51 2.12 -23.33
N VAL A 76 17.42 1.01 -22.61
CA VAL A 76 16.58 0.80 -21.42
C VAL A 76 17.40 0.22 -20.27
N GLU A 77 16.94 0.42 -19.03
CA GLU A 77 17.58 -0.09 -17.81
C GLU A 77 17.49 -1.61 -17.71
N CYS A 78 16.40 -2.20 -18.23
CA CYS A 78 16.14 -3.62 -18.20
C CYS A 78 15.31 -4.08 -19.40
N LEU A 79 15.36 -5.39 -19.69
CA LEU A 79 14.45 -6.07 -20.63
C LEU A 79 13.65 -7.17 -19.93
N GLU A 80 14.20 -7.71 -18.84
CA GLU A 80 13.59 -8.71 -17.98
C GLU A 80 14.02 -8.47 -16.52
N ALA A 81 13.30 -9.06 -15.56
CA ALA A 81 13.55 -8.88 -14.13
C ALA A 81 14.97 -9.28 -13.68
N SER A 82 15.64 -10.19 -14.38
CA SER A 82 17.01 -10.62 -14.05
C SER A 82 18.05 -9.50 -14.19
N HIS A 83 17.74 -8.47 -14.99
CA HIS A 83 18.61 -7.32 -15.22
C HIS A 83 18.56 -6.30 -14.07
N CYS A 84 17.62 -6.45 -13.15
CA CYS A 84 17.32 -5.45 -12.13
C CYS A 84 17.98 -5.72 -10.76
N PRO A 85 18.30 -4.66 -9.98
CA PRO A 85 18.81 -4.82 -8.62
C PRO A 85 17.69 -5.28 -7.67
N GLY A 86 18.06 -5.98 -6.59
CA GLY A 86 17.08 -6.52 -5.61
C GLY A 86 16.24 -5.48 -4.87
N GLU A 87 16.63 -4.20 -4.91
CA GLU A 87 15.86 -3.04 -4.41
C GLU A 87 14.74 -2.62 -5.36
N ARG A 88 14.87 -2.92 -6.66
CA ARG A 88 13.89 -2.62 -7.72
C ARG A 88 13.76 -3.83 -8.66
N PRO A 89 13.31 -5.00 -8.14
CA PRO A 89 13.43 -6.31 -8.79
C PRO A 89 12.56 -6.51 -10.04
N ALA A 90 11.53 -5.68 -10.25
CA ALA A 90 10.60 -5.83 -11.37
C ALA A 90 11.08 -5.00 -12.57
N CYS A 91 11.08 -5.56 -13.79
CA CYS A 91 11.28 -4.78 -15.01
C CYS A 91 9.95 -4.41 -15.64
N GLN A 92 9.64 -3.13 -15.77
CA GLN A 92 8.40 -2.64 -16.37
C GLN A 92 8.67 -1.44 -17.28
N ALA A 93 8.24 -1.53 -18.54
CA ALA A 93 8.46 -0.53 -19.58
C ALA A 93 9.93 -0.07 -19.69
N GLY A 94 10.88 -1.02 -19.65
CA GLY A 94 12.31 -0.76 -19.76
C GLY A 94 12.97 -0.15 -18.51
N THR A 95 12.24 0.00 -17.40
CA THR A 95 12.73 0.59 -16.15
C THR A 95 12.61 -0.41 -15.00
N CYS A 96 13.60 -0.48 -14.12
CA CYS A 96 13.53 -1.30 -12.92
C CYS A 96 12.69 -0.61 -11.84
N GLN A 97 11.72 -1.33 -11.27
CA GLN A 97 10.75 -0.84 -10.29
C GLN A 97 10.68 -1.78 -9.08
N GLY A 98 10.18 -1.27 -7.95
CA GLY A 98 9.91 -2.09 -6.78
C GLY A 98 8.98 -3.26 -7.13
N CYS A 99 9.12 -4.39 -6.44
CA CYS A 99 8.14 -5.47 -6.52
C CYS A 99 6.76 -4.96 -6.10
N LEU A 100 5.74 -5.36 -6.86
CA LEU A 100 4.34 -5.11 -6.50
C LEU A 100 3.68 -6.35 -5.89
N ASP A 101 4.18 -7.54 -6.22
CA ASP A 101 3.73 -8.83 -5.69
C ASP A 101 4.92 -9.78 -5.45
N ASP A 102 4.62 -10.92 -4.82
CA ASP A 102 5.62 -11.90 -4.41
C ASP A 102 6.21 -12.74 -5.57
N THR A 103 5.58 -12.73 -6.76
CA THR A 103 6.02 -13.51 -7.94
C THR A 103 7.28 -12.92 -8.56
N THR A 104 7.42 -11.59 -8.50
CA THR A 104 8.62 -10.87 -8.96
C THR A 104 9.87 -11.17 -8.13
N CYS A 105 9.72 -11.77 -6.94
CA CYS A 105 10.82 -12.04 -6.00
C CYS A 105 11.47 -13.44 -6.09
N GLY A 106 11.29 -14.14 -7.21
CA GLY A 106 12.06 -15.34 -7.57
C GLY A 106 12.15 -16.38 -6.43
N PRO A 107 13.35 -16.80 -5.98
CA PRO A 107 13.49 -17.87 -5.00
C PRO A 107 13.03 -17.48 -3.58
N SER A 108 13.08 -16.20 -3.21
CA SER A 108 12.58 -15.78 -1.89
C SER A 108 11.05 -15.81 -1.86
N GLY A 109 10.41 -15.37 -2.95
CA GLY A 109 8.96 -15.36 -3.12
C GLY A 109 8.25 -14.54 -2.04
N VAL A 110 8.86 -13.43 -1.61
CA VAL A 110 8.29 -12.42 -0.70
C VAL A 110 8.75 -11.04 -1.15
N CYS A 111 7.77 -10.21 -1.52
CA CYS A 111 7.93 -8.79 -1.74
C CYS A 111 7.68 -8.02 -0.44
N LEU A 112 8.66 -7.21 -0.05
CA LEU A 112 8.60 -6.36 1.14
C LEU A 112 7.80 -5.08 0.87
N LEU A 113 7.41 -4.38 1.95
CA LEU A 113 6.57 -3.19 1.87
C LEU A 113 7.29 -1.97 1.25
N ASP A 114 8.62 -2.03 1.13
CA ASP A 114 9.47 -1.04 0.49
C ASP A 114 9.70 -1.31 -1.01
N GLY A 115 9.12 -2.38 -1.56
CA GLY A 115 9.32 -2.80 -2.95
C GLY A 115 10.60 -3.61 -3.20
N SER A 116 11.36 -3.95 -2.16
CA SER A 116 12.51 -4.87 -2.28
C SER A 116 12.12 -6.32 -2.03
N CYS A 117 12.93 -7.27 -2.52
CA CYS A 117 12.72 -8.68 -2.22
C CYS A 117 13.38 -9.11 -0.92
N ALA A 118 12.67 -9.90 -0.10
CA ALA A 118 13.23 -10.42 1.14
C ALA A 118 14.45 -11.32 0.87
N ALA A 119 15.56 -11.10 1.57
CA ALA A 119 16.73 -11.98 1.51
C ALA A 119 16.39 -13.35 2.13
N PRO A 120 16.75 -14.49 1.50
CA PRO A 120 16.37 -15.83 2.00
C PRO A 120 16.75 -16.11 3.47
N ALA A 121 17.87 -15.54 3.95
CA ALA A 121 18.32 -15.69 5.33
C ALA A 121 17.38 -15.04 6.38
N ARG A 122 16.47 -14.16 5.97
CA ARG A 122 15.45 -13.55 6.83
C ARG A 122 14.18 -14.39 6.97
N ILE A 123 14.01 -15.43 6.13
CA ILE A 123 12.72 -16.08 5.91
C ILE A 123 12.59 -17.38 6.70
N ARG A 124 11.53 -17.46 7.49
CA ARG A 124 11.03 -18.67 8.15
C ARG A 124 9.83 -19.19 7.34
N HIS A 125 9.96 -20.38 6.77
CA HIS A 125 8.91 -21.01 5.96
C HIS A 125 7.94 -21.81 6.82
N ALA A 126 6.65 -21.57 6.64
CA ALA A 126 5.57 -22.31 7.30
C ALA A 126 4.62 -22.95 6.29
N ALA A 127 4.05 -24.11 6.63
CA ALA A 127 3.06 -24.83 5.82
C ALA A 127 1.83 -25.20 6.66
N PRO A 128 0.65 -25.43 6.06
CA PRO A 128 -0.56 -25.85 6.79
C PRO A 128 -0.36 -27.11 7.65
N ALA A 129 0.45 -28.06 7.15
CA ALA A 129 0.85 -29.29 7.84
C ALA A 129 2.36 -29.33 8.14
N GLY A 130 2.99 -28.16 8.32
CA GLY A 130 4.44 -28.05 8.55
C GLY A 130 4.86 -28.62 9.90
N VAL A 131 5.88 -29.48 9.90
CA VAL A 131 6.42 -30.15 11.10
C VAL A 131 7.94 -29.98 11.27
N GLY A 132 8.60 -29.27 10.35
CA GLY A 132 10.03 -29.02 10.46
C GLY A 132 10.35 -28.13 11.66
N ALA A 133 11.43 -28.41 12.39
CA ALA A 133 11.87 -27.56 13.50
C ALA A 133 12.65 -26.31 13.05
N ALA A 134 13.21 -26.35 11.84
CA ALA A 134 14.10 -25.31 11.32
C ALA A 134 13.41 -24.25 10.44
N CYS A 135 12.12 -24.42 10.11
CA CYS A 135 11.36 -23.51 9.24
C CYS A 135 12.05 -23.19 7.90
N THR A 136 12.66 -24.18 7.23
CA THR A 136 13.35 -23.99 5.94
C THR A 136 12.43 -24.33 4.75
N VAL A 137 12.85 -24.00 3.53
CA VAL A 137 12.13 -24.36 2.29
C VAL A 137 11.81 -25.87 2.23
N ASP A 138 12.81 -26.72 2.52
CA ASP A 138 12.66 -28.18 2.46
C ASP A 138 12.00 -28.78 3.71
N GLN A 139 11.97 -28.05 4.82
CA GLN A 139 11.42 -28.46 6.11
C GLN A 139 10.58 -27.33 6.73
N PRO A 140 9.43 -26.97 6.10
CA PRO A 140 8.58 -25.91 6.60
C PRO A 140 7.95 -26.31 7.93
N CYS A 141 7.80 -25.33 8.81
CA CYS A 141 7.32 -25.53 10.17
C CYS A 141 5.83 -25.17 10.31
N ALA A 142 5.25 -25.40 11.49
CA ALA A 142 3.91 -24.89 11.80
C ALA A 142 3.95 -23.36 11.92
N LEU A 143 2.84 -22.69 11.56
CA LEU A 143 2.74 -21.23 11.60
C LEU A 143 3.15 -20.61 12.94
N ASP A 144 2.62 -21.13 14.05
CA ASP A 144 2.92 -20.58 15.38
C ASP A 144 4.40 -20.79 15.77
N VAL A 145 5.07 -21.82 15.24
CA VAL A 145 6.53 -22.03 15.40
C VAL A 145 7.34 -21.04 14.57
N ALA A 146 6.87 -20.69 13.36
CA ALA A 146 7.50 -19.66 12.55
C ALA A 146 7.41 -18.28 13.22
N VAL A 147 6.21 -17.91 13.67
CA VAL A 147 5.93 -16.60 14.28
C VAL A 147 6.55 -16.45 15.67
N ALA A 148 6.55 -17.49 16.51
CA ALA A 148 7.24 -17.46 17.80
C ALA A 148 8.77 -17.41 17.66
N GLY A 149 9.31 -17.73 16.48
CA GLY A 149 10.72 -17.65 16.15
C GLY A 149 11.16 -16.36 15.44
N LEU A 150 10.29 -15.35 15.31
CA LEU A 150 10.65 -14.04 14.78
C LEU A 150 11.69 -13.36 15.68
N ASP A 151 12.76 -12.85 15.07
CA ASP A 151 13.80 -12.07 15.74
C ASP A 151 14.40 -11.01 14.79
N ALA A 152 15.45 -10.30 15.22
CA ALA A 152 16.08 -9.24 14.44
C ALA A 152 16.86 -9.72 13.20
N VAL A 153 16.95 -11.03 12.95
CA VAL A 153 17.62 -11.65 11.80
C VAL A 153 16.62 -12.36 10.89
N THR A 154 15.68 -13.09 11.49
CA THR A 154 14.64 -13.88 10.83
C THR A 154 13.26 -13.24 11.04
N ASP A 155 13.10 -12.02 10.52
CA ASP A 155 11.93 -11.16 10.72
C ASP A 155 10.81 -11.36 9.68
N VAL A 156 10.95 -12.33 8.76
CA VAL A 156 9.96 -12.64 7.73
C VAL A 156 9.44 -14.07 7.90
N VAL A 157 8.13 -14.25 8.02
CA VAL A 157 7.45 -15.55 7.88
C VAL A 157 6.82 -15.63 6.49
N ARG A 158 7.20 -16.65 5.71
CA ARG A 158 6.55 -16.97 4.43
C ARG A 158 5.64 -18.18 4.61
N LEU A 159 4.36 -18.01 4.31
CA LEU A 159 3.39 -19.09 4.25
C LEU A 159 3.40 -19.71 2.86
N LEU A 160 3.38 -21.04 2.81
CA LEU A 160 3.05 -21.76 1.58
C LEU A 160 1.52 -21.72 1.36
N PRO A 161 1.03 -21.81 0.11
CA PRO A 161 -0.41 -21.76 -0.16
C PRO A 161 -1.22 -22.83 0.58
N GLY A 162 -2.44 -22.47 0.99
CA GLY A 162 -3.40 -23.36 1.67
C GLY A 162 -4.14 -22.74 2.86
N ASP A 163 -5.06 -23.50 3.43
CA ASP A 163 -5.83 -23.12 4.63
C ASP A 163 -5.05 -23.38 5.92
N TYR A 164 -4.91 -22.34 6.75
CA TYR A 164 -4.34 -22.38 8.09
C TYR A 164 -5.45 -22.18 9.13
N PRO A 165 -6.00 -23.27 9.71
CA PRO A 165 -7.07 -23.17 10.71
C PRO A 165 -6.59 -22.50 12.01
N ARG A 166 -7.43 -21.64 12.60
CA ARG A 166 -7.16 -20.89 13.82
C ARG A 166 -8.26 -21.09 14.85
N VAL A 167 -7.89 -21.63 16.02
CA VAL A 167 -8.75 -21.70 17.22
C VAL A 167 -8.43 -20.60 18.25
N GLY A 168 -7.55 -19.67 17.89
CA GLY A 168 -7.13 -18.56 18.75
C GLY A 168 -6.19 -17.59 18.03
N THR A 169 -5.95 -16.45 18.69
CA THR A 169 -5.19 -15.31 18.18
C THR A 169 -3.78 -15.68 17.72
N LEU A 170 -3.38 -15.18 16.55
CA LEU A 170 -1.97 -15.07 16.17
C LEU A 170 -1.43 -13.74 16.68
N ALA A 171 -0.66 -13.77 17.76
CA ALA A 171 -0.03 -12.60 18.37
C ALA A 171 1.50 -12.72 18.32
N PRO A 172 2.17 -12.17 17.29
CA PRO A 172 3.62 -12.05 17.27
C PRO A 172 4.12 -11.23 18.47
N THR A 173 5.21 -11.67 19.10
CA THR A 173 5.84 -10.96 20.23
C THR A 173 7.08 -10.16 19.83
N ALA A 174 7.50 -10.28 18.57
CA ALA A 174 8.59 -9.54 17.96
C ALA A 174 8.10 -8.89 16.65
N PRO A 175 8.69 -7.75 16.22
CA PRO A 175 8.34 -7.16 14.94
C PRO A 175 8.63 -8.10 13.77
N GLY A 176 7.82 -8.05 12.72
CA GLY A 176 8.06 -8.87 11.53
C GLY A 176 6.97 -8.78 10.46
N LEU A 177 7.22 -9.44 9.34
CA LEU A 177 6.32 -9.57 8.19
C LEU A 177 5.79 -11.00 8.07
N ILE A 178 4.47 -11.15 7.89
CA ILE A 178 3.82 -12.41 7.50
C ILE A 178 3.39 -12.29 6.04
N ALA A 179 4.10 -12.96 5.14
CA ALA A 179 3.79 -13.00 3.71
C ALA A 179 3.05 -14.30 3.36
N GLY A 180 1.87 -14.19 2.75
CA GLY A 180 0.94 -15.30 2.61
C GLY A 180 0.16 -15.34 1.31
N ALA A 181 0.78 -15.01 0.18
CA ALA A 181 0.17 -15.19 -1.14
C ALA A 181 -0.36 -16.62 -1.34
N GLY A 182 -1.68 -16.74 -1.59
CA GLY A 182 -2.37 -18.02 -1.72
C GLY A 182 -2.62 -18.78 -0.40
N ALA A 183 -2.32 -18.17 0.75
CA ALA A 183 -2.67 -18.70 2.06
C ALA A 183 -3.96 -18.05 2.59
N THR A 184 -4.72 -18.80 3.39
CA THR A 184 -5.88 -18.29 4.13
C THR A 184 -5.73 -18.64 5.60
N LEU A 185 -5.68 -17.64 6.49
CA LEU A 185 -5.94 -17.87 7.91
C LEU A 185 -7.44 -17.93 8.12
N ARG A 186 -7.95 -19.07 8.61
CA ARG A 186 -9.37 -19.32 8.79
C ARG A 186 -9.70 -19.55 10.25
N ALA A 187 -10.45 -18.64 10.86
CA ALA A 187 -10.98 -18.84 12.21
C ALA A 187 -11.93 -20.05 12.24
N GLN A 188 -11.89 -20.81 13.33
CA GLN A 188 -12.77 -21.94 13.58
C GLN A 188 -13.67 -21.67 14.78
N SER A 189 -14.93 -22.09 14.68
CA SER A 189 -15.87 -22.08 15.78
C SER A 189 -15.47 -23.10 16.85
N GLY A 190 -14.83 -22.63 17.93
CA GLY A 190 -14.34 -23.50 19.01
C GLY A 190 -13.99 -22.81 20.33
N GLY A 191 -14.21 -21.50 20.47
CA GLY A 191 -13.86 -20.73 21.66
C GLY A 191 -14.72 -19.48 21.83
N GLY A 192 -14.30 -18.59 22.73
CA GLY A 192 -14.85 -17.23 22.80
C GLY A 192 -14.37 -16.34 21.65
N LEU A 193 -14.84 -15.10 21.59
CA LEU A 193 -14.39 -14.13 20.59
C LEU A 193 -12.89 -13.85 20.71
N PHE A 194 -12.17 -13.90 19.59
CA PHE A 194 -10.74 -13.58 19.48
C PHE A 194 -10.46 -12.78 18.19
N ALA A 195 -9.23 -12.28 18.03
CA ALA A 195 -8.77 -11.64 16.80
C ALA A 195 -7.86 -12.60 16.02
N VAL A 196 -8.08 -12.84 14.72
CA VAL A 196 -7.27 -13.83 13.97
C VAL A 196 -5.80 -13.43 13.97
N ILE A 197 -5.50 -12.15 13.76
CA ILE A 197 -4.16 -11.56 13.93
C ILE A 197 -4.26 -10.38 14.91
N MET A 198 -3.31 -10.29 15.84
CA MET A 198 -3.19 -9.17 16.78
C MET A 198 -1.77 -8.60 16.81
N ALA A 199 -1.66 -7.28 16.68
CA ALA A 199 -0.46 -6.50 17.01
C ALA A 199 -0.68 -5.80 18.37
N ASP A 200 0.01 -6.26 19.41
CA ASP A 200 -0.07 -5.70 20.77
C ASP A 200 1.29 -5.13 21.17
N ALA A 201 1.40 -3.79 21.27
CA ALA A 201 2.64 -3.06 21.54
C ALA A 201 3.83 -3.38 20.60
N VAL A 202 3.56 -3.99 19.44
CA VAL A 202 4.55 -4.46 18.45
C VAL A 202 4.15 -4.03 17.03
N ALA A 203 5.11 -3.96 16.11
CA ALA A 203 4.88 -3.68 14.70
C ALA A 203 4.78 -4.99 13.89
N VAL A 204 3.59 -5.33 13.42
CA VAL A 204 3.33 -6.50 12.57
C VAL A 204 2.91 -6.03 11.18
N SER A 205 3.53 -6.60 10.16
CA SER A 205 3.13 -6.42 8.77
C SER A 205 2.57 -7.74 8.22
N VAL A 206 1.56 -7.65 7.36
CA VAL A 206 0.90 -8.78 6.72
C VAL A 206 0.79 -8.45 5.23
N THR A 207 1.23 -9.37 4.36
CA THR A 207 1.15 -9.17 2.90
C THR A 207 0.58 -10.38 2.15
N GLY A 208 -0.28 -10.12 1.15
CA GLY A 208 -0.81 -11.15 0.24
C GLY A 208 -1.79 -12.16 0.85
N LEU A 209 -2.19 -11.97 2.11
CA LEU A 209 -2.88 -12.97 2.93
C LEU A 209 -4.40 -12.76 2.94
N VAL A 210 -5.17 -13.87 2.89
CA VAL A 210 -6.60 -13.86 3.23
C VAL A 210 -6.78 -14.19 4.72
N VAL A 211 -7.55 -13.36 5.42
CA VAL A 211 -8.01 -13.55 6.79
C VAL A 211 -9.52 -13.76 6.76
N ASP A 212 -9.95 -15.02 6.81
CA ASP A 212 -11.35 -15.39 7.02
C ASP A 212 -11.60 -15.49 8.53
N ALA A 213 -12.28 -14.48 9.05
CA ALA A 213 -12.57 -14.33 10.46
C ALA A 213 -13.77 -15.15 10.95
N ALA A 214 -14.60 -15.71 10.05
CA ALA A 214 -15.72 -16.60 10.38
C ALA A 214 -16.48 -16.24 11.68
N GLY A 215 -17.00 -15.01 11.77
CA GLY A 215 -17.72 -14.47 12.93
C GLY A 215 -16.87 -13.89 14.07
N HIS A 216 -15.54 -13.89 13.95
CA HIS A 216 -14.60 -13.35 14.93
C HIS A 216 -14.11 -11.94 14.55
N ILE A 217 -13.11 -11.39 15.25
CA ILE A 217 -12.41 -10.18 14.80
C ILE A 217 -11.35 -10.63 13.79
N GLY A 218 -11.29 -10.02 12.61
CA GLY A 218 -10.26 -10.35 11.61
C GLY A 218 -8.87 -9.93 12.09
N VAL A 219 -8.66 -8.63 12.24
CA VAL A 219 -7.38 -8.06 12.65
C VAL A 219 -7.51 -7.02 13.75
N GLN A 220 -6.54 -6.97 14.67
CA GLN A 220 -6.57 -6.07 15.82
C GLN A 220 -5.21 -5.42 16.10
N SER A 221 -5.20 -4.11 16.35
CA SER A 221 -4.05 -3.33 16.80
C SER A 221 -4.37 -2.66 18.14
N MET A 222 -3.48 -2.78 19.14
CA MET A 222 -3.68 -2.25 20.50
C MET A 222 -2.39 -1.80 21.17
N ASN A 223 -2.52 -1.01 22.25
CA ASN A 223 -1.45 -0.61 23.17
C ASN A 223 -0.23 0.04 22.47
N GLY A 224 -0.47 0.92 21.49
CA GLY A 224 0.60 1.55 20.70
C GLY A 224 1.27 0.63 19.67
N GLY A 225 0.72 -0.58 19.44
CA GLY A 225 1.11 -1.45 18.34
C GLY A 225 0.87 -0.82 16.97
N ALA A 226 1.43 -1.45 15.93
CA ALA A 226 1.23 -1.04 14.55
C ALA A 226 0.95 -2.26 13.67
N LEU A 227 -0.22 -2.32 13.05
CA LEU A 227 -0.60 -3.39 12.16
C LEU A 227 -0.71 -2.87 10.73
N ARG A 228 0.05 -3.47 9.81
CA ARG A 228 0.05 -3.10 8.38
C ARG A 228 -0.46 -4.26 7.55
N LEU A 229 -1.46 -4.01 6.71
CA LEU A 229 -1.99 -4.95 5.75
C LEU A 229 -1.73 -4.40 4.34
N HIS A 230 -1.06 -5.19 3.52
CA HIS A 230 -0.75 -4.87 2.12
C HIS A 230 -1.23 -6.03 1.24
N ARG A 231 -1.93 -5.78 0.12
CA ARG A 231 -2.45 -6.87 -0.74
C ARG A 231 -3.27 -7.94 0.01
N ALA A 232 -3.90 -7.58 1.13
CA ALA A 232 -4.57 -8.53 2.01
C ALA A 232 -6.10 -8.50 1.77
N THR A 233 -6.79 -9.56 2.20
CA THR A 233 -8.25 -9.58 2.30
C THR A 233 -8.66 -9.95 3.71
N VAL A 234 -9.55 -9.17 4.33
CA VAL A 234 -10.12 -9.48 5.65
C VAL A 234 -11.64 -9.58 5.54
N GLN A 235 -12.19 -10.76 5.86
CA GLN A 235 -13.58 -11.07 5.55
C GLN A 235 -14.29 -11.96 6.57
N GLY A 236 -15.63 -11.95 6.49
CA GLY A 236 -16.50 -12.90 7.20
C GLY A 236 -16.57 -12.72 8.72
N GLY A 237 -15.97 -11.66 9.27
CA GLY A 237 -15.89 -11.41 10.71
C GLY A 237 -17.08 -10.66 11.29
N LEU A 238 -17.16 -10.62 12.62
CA LEU A 238 -17.98 -9.66 13.35
C LEU A 238 -17.36 -8.24 13.28
N LEU A 239 -16.04 -8.16 13.21
CA LEU A 239 -15.30 -6.94 12.85
C LEU A 239 -14.21 -7.33 11.86
N GLY A 240 -14.04 -6.58 10.77
CA GLY A 240 -12.90 -6.76 9.88
C GLY A 240 -11.60 -6.36 10.59
N GLY A 241 -11.46 -5.07 10.90
CA GLY A 241 -10.32 -4.50 11.62
C GLY A 241 -10.70 -3.64 12.83
N TYR A 242 -9.91 -3.71 13.90
CA TYR A 242 -9.99 -2.80 15.05
C TYR A 242 -8.61 -2.21 15.39
N ALA A 243 -8.55 -0.91 15.65
CA ALA A 243 -7.37 -0.22 16.16
C ALA A 243 -7.73 0.70 17.33
N GLY A 244 -7.19 0.43 18.51
CA GLY A 244 -7.37 1.28 19.69
C GLY A 244 -6.03 1.89 20.13
N ALA A 245 -5.93 3.23 20.15
CA ALA A 245 -4.72 3.97 20.54
C ALA A 245 -3.42 3.40 19.93
N SER A 246 -3.45 3.13 18.62
CA SER A 246 -2.48 2.33 17.88
C SER A 246 -2.54 2.66 16.38
N THR A 247 -1.60 2.13 15.60
CA THR A 247 -1.56 2.32 14.15
C THR A 247 -2.24 1.17 13.42
N LEU A 248 -3.04 1.50 12.39
CA LEU A 248 -3.57 0.56 11.41
C LEU A 248 -3.39 1.11 9.99
N GLU A 249 -2.74 0.32 9.14
CA GLU A 249 -2.40 0.67 7.78
C GLU A 249 -2.98 -0.38 6.83
N LEU A 250 -3.78 0.05 5.85
CA LEU A 250 -4.46 -0.78 4.85
C LEU A 250 -4.09 -0.26 3.47
N VAL A 251 -3.30 -1.03 2.73
CA VAL A 251 -2.75 -0.63 1.42
C VAL A 251 -3.09 -1.69 0.38
N ARG A 252 -3.73 -1.33 -0.73
CA ARG A 252 -4.17 -2.31 -1.75
C ARG A 252 -4.91 -3.50 -1.12
N THR A 253 -5.75 -3.20 -0.13
CA THR A 253 -6.31 -4.19 0.82
C THR A 253 -7.82 -4.15 0.78
N ARG A 254 -8.44 -5.33 0.81
CA ARG A 254 -9.89 -5.49 0.81
C ARG A 254 -10.41 -5.87 2.20
N VAL A 255 -11.40 -5.14 2.69
CA VAL A 255 -12.13 -5.46 3.93
C VAL A 255 -13.59 -5.66 3.56
N THR A 256 -14.06 -6.91 3.57
CA THR A 256 -15.32 -7.26 2.88
C THR A 256 -16.21 -8.24 3.63
N ALA A 257 -17.52 -8.11 3.48
CA ALA A 257 -18.50 -9.07 4.01
C ALA A 257 -18.38 -9.37 5.52
N ASN A 258 -17.98 -8.37 6.32
CA ASN A 258 -17.98 -8.47 7.79
C ASN A 258 -19.35 -8.01 8.33
N THR A 259 -19.97 -8.78 9.23
CA THR A 259 -21.36 -8.55 9.70
C THR A 259 -21.49 -7.37 10.68
N GLY A 260 -20.38 -6.86 11.20
CA GLY A 260 -20.29 -5.61 11.94
C GLY A 260 -19.36 -4.63 11.24
N TYR A 261 -18.53 -3.91 11.98
CA TYR A 261 -17.65 -2.90 11.37
C TYR A 261 -16.73 -3.53 10.31
N GLY A 262 -16.56 -2.84 9.18
CA GLY A 262 -15.44 -3.13 8.29
C GLY A 262 -14.14 -2.80 9.04
N VAL A 263 -13.97 -1.53 9.41
CA VAL A 263 -12.83 -1.02 10.19
C VAL A 263 -13.31 -0.07 11.28
N PHE A 264 -12.78 -0.24 12.50
CA PHE A 264 -12.98 0.69 13.62
C PHE A 264 -11.64 1.20 14.13
N GLY A 265 -11.38 2.51 14.01
CA GLY A 265 -10.27 3.21 14.65
C GLY A 265 -10.76 4.07 15.83
N SER A 266 -10.26 3.83 17.04
CA SER A 266 -10.51 4.60 18.27
C SER A 266 -9.21 5.25 18.73
N GLY A 267 -9.08 6.57 18.58
CA GLY A 267 -7.82 7.27 18.82
C GLY A 267 -6.65 6.72 18.00
N ALA A 268 -6.95 6.16 16.82
CA ALA A 268 -6.01 5.44 15.99
C ALA A 268 -5.24 6.37 15.05
N ILE A 269 -4.07 5.93 14.61
CA ILE A 269 -3.35 6.51 13.46
C ILE A 269 -3.66 5.62 12.26
N VAL A 270 -4.41 6.13 11.29
CA VAL A 270 -4.83 5.36 10.11
C VAL A 270 -4.10 5.79 8.84
N ARG A 271 -3.74 4.80 8.01
CA ARG A 271 -3.31 5.02 6.63
C ARG A 271 -4.06 4.04 5.74
N ILE A 272 -5.07 4.52 5.03
CA ILE A 272 -5.94 3.70 4.18
C ILE A 272 -5.78 4.20 2.75
N GLU A 273 -5.11 3.43 1.90
CA GLU A 273 -4.73 3.81 0.54
C GLU A 273 -4.98 2.65 -0.44
N ASN A 274 -5.61 2.94 -1.60
CA ASN A 274 -5.98 1.91 -2.58
C ASN A 274 -6.80 0.77 -1.96
N ALA A 275 -7.60 1.07 -0.93
CA ALA A 275 -8.35 0.06 -0.20
C ALA A 275 -9.78 -0.06 -0.71
N VAL A 276 -10.32 -1.28 -0.68
CA VAL A 276 -11.74 -1.56 -0.96
C VAL A 276 -12.39 -2.00 0.35
N ILE A 277 -13.30 -1.18 0.88
CA ILE A 277 -14.06 -1.48 2.11
C ILE A 277 -15.51 -1.65 1.69
N ASP A 278 -15.97 -2.90 1.54
CA ASP A 278 -17.25 -3.18 0.89
C ASP A 278 -18.14 -4.23 1.56
N ARG A 279 -19.46 -4.06 1.46
CA ARG A 279 -20.46 -5.02 1.98
C ARG A 279 -20.29 -5.37 3.47
N ASN A 280 -19.72 -4.45 4.25
CA ASN A 280 -19.61 -4.59 5.71
C ASN A 280 -20.83 -4.00 6.41
N GLY A 281 -21.03 -4.37 7.67
CA GLY A 281 -22.12 -3.92 8.51
C GLY A 281 -23.33 -4.85 8.47
N SER A 282 -24.40 -4.43 9.14
CA SER A 282 -25.67 -5.12 9.17
C SER A 282 -26.80 -4.18 9.59
N THR A 283 -28.04 -4.66 9.50
CA THR A 283 -29.25 -3.89 9.85
C THR A 283 -29.47 -3.77 11.37
N GLY A 284 -28.42 -3.76 12.19
CA GLY A 284 -28.49 -3.81 13.65
C GLY A 284 -27.38 -3.05 14.37
N GLY A 285 -27.33 -1.73 14.21
CA GLY A 285 -26.46 -0.83 14.99
C GLY A 285 -25.77 0.26 14.16
N PHE A 286 -24.90 1.03 14.83
CA PHE A 286 -24.04 2.06 14.23
C PHE A 286 -22.82 1.44 13.50
N LEU A 287 -23.07 0.45 12.65
CA LEU A 287 -22.04 -0.41 12.05
C LEU A 287 -21.67 0.12 10.65
N ALA A 288 -20.60 0.91 10.56
CA ALA A 288 -20.12 1.45 9.28
C ALA A 288 -19.00 0.61 8.65
N GLY A 289 -18.79 0.79 7.34
CA GLY A 289 -17.61 0.31 6.62
C GLY A 289 -16.32 0.82 7.27
N LEU A 290 -16.23 2.12 7.53
CA LEU A 290 -15.12 2.75 8.25
C LEU A 290 -15.66 3.68 9.37
N THR A 291 -15.30 3.38 10.61
CA THR A 291 -15.55 4.24 11.78
C THR A 291 -14.25 4.78 12.34
N LEU A 292 -14.18 6.09 12.53
CA LEU A 292 -13.05 6.82 13.09
C LEU A 292 -13.55 7.65 14.27
N SER A 293 -13.12 7.33 15.49
CA SER A 293 -13.54 7.99 16.73
C SER A 293 -12.38 8.47 17.59
N ASP A 294 -12.72 9.17 18.67
CA ASP A 294 -11.86 9.45 19.83
C ASP A 294 -10.54 10.14 19.47
N GLY A 295 -10.58 11.10 18.54
CA GLY A 295 -9.41 11.86 18.11
C GLY A 295 -8.47 11.10 17.17
N SER A 296 -8.94 10.06 16.48
CA SER A 296 -8.17 9.41 15.40
C SER A 296 -7.60 10.42 14.39
N THR A 297 -6.45 10.10 13.82
CA THR A 297 -5.70 10.95 12.86
C THR A 297 -5.14 10.12 11.70
N GLY A 298 -4.70 10.79 10.62
CA GLY A 298 -4.02 10.13 9.49
C GLY A 298 -4.67 10.43 8.15
N VAL A 299 -4.67 9.45 7.24
CA VAL A 299 -5.17 9.62 5.86
C VAL A 299 -6.05 8.45 5.40
N VAL A 300 -7.11 8.79 4.67
CA VAL A 300 -7.93 7.89 3.86
C VAL A 300 -7.93 8.46 2.45
N GLU A 301 -7.23 7.82 1.53
CA GLU A 301 -7.01 8.33 0.18
C GLU A 301 -7.11 7.23 -0.88
N HIS A 302 -7.54 7.61 -2.11
CA HIS A 302 -7.63 6.69 -3.24
C HIS A 302 -8.28 5.36 -2.87
N SER A 303 -9.41 5.40 -2.16
CA SER A 303 -10.05 4.20 -1.62
C SER A 303 -11.53 4.17 -1.97
N THR A 304 -12.06 2.96 -2.18
CA THR A 304 -13.47 2.72 -2.50
C THR A 304 -14.19 2.16 -1.28
N ILE A 305 -15.08 2.95 -0.68
CA ILE A 305 -15.90 2.56 0.46
C ILE A 305 -17.34 2.42 -0.04
N ALA A 306 -17.78 1.20 -0.35
CA ALA A 306 -19.00 0.98 -1.12
C ALA A 306 -19.90 -0.14 -0.61
N ALA A 307 -21.22 -0.03 -0.85
CA ALA A 307 -22.21 -1.05 -0.48
C ALA A 307 -22.21 -1.48 1.01
N ASN A 308 -21.70 -0.63 1.93
CA ASN A 308 -21.72 -0.92 3.37
C ASN A 308 -23.06 -0.51 4.01
N SER A 309 -23.46 -1.20 5.08
CA SER A 309 -24.80 -1.11 5.66
C SER A 309 -24.79 -0.83 7.18
N ALA A 310 -25.29 0.35 7.57
CA ALA A 310 -25.78 0.64 8.92
C ALA A 310 -27.32 0.70 8.97
N SER A 311 -27.91 0.47 10.15
CA SER A 311 -29.35 0.67 10.39
C SER A 311 -29.72 2.08 10.82
N ASP A 312 -28.78 2.79 11.43
CA ASP A 312 -28.94 4.15 11.93
C ASP A 312 -27.63 4.91 11.71
N GLY A 313 -27.70 6.03 10.98
CA GLY A 313 -26.54 6.80 10.53
C GLY A 313 -25.75 6.18 9.36
N ALA A 314 -24.57 6.74 9.12
CA ALA A 314 -23.78 6.56 7.91
C ALA A 314 -23.17 5.15 7.77
N GLY A 315 -23.66 4.37 6.78
CA GLY A 315 -23.18 3.02 6.51
C GLY A 315 -21.76 2.94 5.94
N GLY A 316 -21.29 3.97 5.23
CA GLY A 316 -19.96 4.00 4.62
C GLY A 316 -18.90 4.51 5.59
N LEU A 317 -19.01 5.78 5.98
CA LEU A 317 -17.98 6.50 6.74
C LEU A 317 -18.55 7.28 7.93
N ARG A 318 -17.94 7.09 9.11
CA ARG A 318 -18.30 7.75 10.37
C ARG A 318 -17.07 8.43 11.00
N CYS A 319 -17.18 9.69 11.41
CA CYS A 319 -16.09 10.53 11.92
C CYS A 319 -16.47 11.16 13.27
N ALA A 320 -16.57 10.31 14.30
CA ALA A 320 -17.08 10.64 15.62
C ALA A 320 -15.98 11.32 16.48
N GLY A 321 -15.71 12.59 16.20
CA GLY A 321 -14.70 13.39 16.93
C GLY A 321 -13.27 13.18 16.44
N SER A 322 -13.09 12.90 15.14
CA SER A 322 -11.79 12.65 14.50
C SER A 322 -11.45 13.67 13.39
N PRO A 323 -11.37 14.98 13.70
CA PRO A 323 -11.09 16.03 12.70
C PRO A 323 -9.64 16.01 12.16
N GLY A 324 -8.77 15.15 12.71
CA GLY A 324 -7.37 15.01 12.29
C GLY A 324 -7.12 13.95 11.22
N VAL A 325 -8.18 13.36 10.64
CA VAL A 325 -8.07 12.44 9.49
C VAL A 325 -8.36 13.22 8.21
N VAL A 326 -7.43 13.19 7.27
CA VAL A 326 -7.61 13.72 5.91
C VAL A 326 -8.30 12.66 5.06
N ILE A 327 -9.45 12.98 4.46
CA ILE A 327 -10.24 12.03 3.67
C ILE A 327 -10.39 12.62 2.25
N ARG A 328 -9.61 12.12 1.28
CA ARG A 328 -9.57 12.69 -0.08
C ARG A 328 -9.42 11.71 -1.23
N SER A 329 -9.77 12.10 -2.45
CA SER A 329 -9.59 11.29 -3.68
C SER A 329 -10.31 9.93 -3.61
N ASN A 330 -11.41 9.82 -2.88
CA ASN A 330 -12.09 8.56 -2.60
C ASN A 330 -13.38 8.38 -3.42
N VAL A 331 -13.88 7.16 -3.50
CA VAL A 331 -15.25 6.85 -3.96
C VAL A 331 -16.03 6.28 -2.79
N LEU A 332 -17.07 6.99 -2.34
CA LEU A 332 -17.95 6.56 -1.26
C LEU A 332 -19.38 6.40 -1.80
N TRP A 333 -19.73 5.21 -2.29
CA TRP A 333 -20.94 5.01 -3.09
C TRP A 333 -21.77 3.75 -2.75
N GLY A 334 -23.09 3.86 -2.84
CA GLY A 334 -24.03 2.77 -2.58
C GLY A 334 -24.16 2.39 -1.12
N ASN A 335 -23.74 3.25 -0.18
CA ASN A 335 -23.77 2.93 1.26
C ASN A 335 -25.12 3.33 1.88
N SER A 336 -25.61 2.55 2.86
CA SER A 336 -26.90 2.83 3.50
C SER A 336 -26.86 4.05 4.44
N GLY A 337 -28.03 4.51 4.88
CA GLY A 337 -28.17 5.46 5.98
C GLY A 337 -27.58 6.86 5.73
N GLY A 338 -27.52 7.27 4.46
CA GLY A 338 -26.91 8.54 4.03
C GLY A 338 -25.40 8.45 3.75
N GLY A 339 -24.80 7.27 3.89
CA GLY A 339 -23.45 6.94 3.46
C GLY A 339 -22.30 7.55 4.27
N ILE A 340 -22.35 8.85 4.56
CA ILE A 340 -21.26 9.62 5.18
C ILE A 340 -21.82 10.47 6.33
N GLU A 341 -21.18 10.40 7.52
CA GLU A 341 -21.59 11.21 8.66
C GLU A 341 -21.30 12.70 8.41
N ALA A 342 -22.22 13.60 8.79
CA ALA A 342 -22.10 15.03 8.54
C ALA A 342 -20.89 15.71 9.23
N SER A 343 -20.22 15.05 10.18
CA SER A 343 -18.95 15.50 10.78
C SER A 343 -17.71 15.14 9.97
N CYS A 344 -17.82 14.21 9.01
CA CYS A 344 -16.75 13.90 8.08
C CYS A 344 -16.57 15.05 7.08
N VAL A 345 -15.32 15.40 6.79
CA VAL A 345 -14.96 16.35 5.73
C VAL A 345 -14.27 15.57 4.61
N VAL A 346 -14.99 15.34 3.52
CA VAL A 346 -14.51 14.65 2.32
C VAL A 346 -14.26 15.66 1.19
N THR A 347 -13.05 15.65 0.63
CA THR A 347 -12.59 16.54 -0.46
C THR A 347 -12.02 15.73 -1.62
N PHE A 348 -12.33 16.07 -2.87
CA PHE A 348 -11.93 15.33 -4.07
C PHE A 348 -12.54 13.91 -4.17
N GLY A 349 -13.04 13.58 -5.36
CA GLY A 349 -13.64 12.29 -5.67
C GLY A 349 -15.17 12.27 -5.65
N VAL A 350 -15.74 11.09 -5.37
CA VAL A 350 -17.16 10.78 -5.60
C VAL A 350 -17.85 10.31 -4.33
N VAL A 351 -19.09 10.75 -4.11
CA VAL A 351 -19.89 10.45 -2.92
C VAL A 351 -21.35 10.15 -3.24
N ASP A 352 -22.00 9.38 -2.37
CA ASP A 352 -23.44 9.15 -2.37
C ASP A 352 -24.26 10.46 -2.40
N PRO A 353 -25.39 10.50 -3.12
CA PRO A 353 -26.26 11.67 -3.15
C PRO A 353 -26.85 11.95 -1.77
N GLY A 354 -26.77 13.21 -1.34
CA GLY A 354 -27.26 13.66 -0.02
C GLY A 354 -26.17 13.98 0.99
N TYR A 355 -24.89 13.66 0.73
CA TYR A 355 -23.78 14.18 1.53
C TYR A 355 -23.70 15.72 1.42
N PRO A 356 -23.78 16.49 2.53
CA PRO A 356 -23.87 17.95 2.47
C PRO A 356 -22.64 18.67 1.86
N GLY A 357 -21.48 18.01 1.81
CA GLY A 357 -20.26 18.57 1.20
C GLY A 357 -20.14 18.31 -0.31
N ALA A 358 -21.10 17.61 -0.94
CA ALA A 358 -21.08 17.36 -2.38
C ALA A 358 -21.17 18.67 -3.18
N GLY A 359 -20.41 18.76 -4.27
CA GLY A 359 -20.28 19.98 -5.07
C GLY A 359 -19.27 21.00 -4.51
N THR A 360 -18.55 20.66 -3.44
CA THR A 360 -17.50 21.52 -2.84
C THR A 360 -16.16 20.80 -2.81
N ALA A 361 -15.05 21.56 -2.82
CA ALA A 361 -13.68 21.05 -2.64
C ALA A 361 -13.34 19.80 -3.48
N GLY A 362 -13.74 19.78 -4.76
CA GLY A 362 -13.47 18.67 -5.69
C GLY A 362 -14.40 17.44 -5.57
N THR A 363 -15.30 17.41 -4.59
CA THR A 363 -16.20 16.27 -4.33
C THR A 363 -17.47 16.34 -5.17
N GLN A 364 -17.85 15.26 -5.86
CA GLN A 364 -19.05 15.19 -6.71
C GLN A 364 -20.02 14.09 -6.28
N ALA A 365 -21.33 14.38 -6.29
CA ALA A 365 -22.38 13.38 -6.09
C ALA A 365 -22.88 12.86 -7.45
N ILE A 366 -22.24 11.80 -7.94
CA ILE A 366 -22.49 11.21 -9.27
C ILE A 366 -22.16 9.72 -9.25
N ASP A 367 -22.84 8.91 -10.05
CA ASP A 367 -22.59 7.46 -10.10
C ASP A 367 -21.17 7.18 -10.63
N PRO A 368 -20.29 6.48 -9.88
CA PRO A 368 -18.93 6.18 -10.31
C PRO A 368 -18.87 5.15 -11.45
N LEU A 369 -19.98 4.52 -11.85
CA LEU A 369 -20.05 3.54 -12.94
C LEU A 369 -19.02 2.40 -12.76
N PHE A 370 -19.15 1.63 -11.68
CA PHE A 370 -18.37 0.42 -11.47
C PHE A 370 -18.66 -0.66 -12.52
N VAL A 371 -17.71 -1.56 -12.77
CA VAL A 371 -17.87 -2.69 -13.71
C VAL A 371 -18.95 -3.67 -13.24
N ASP A 372 -18.87 -4.19 -12.01
CA ASP A 372 -19.95 -4.98 -11.38
C ASP A 372 -19.89 -4.90 -9.85
N ALA A 373 -20.39 -3.80 -9.30
CA ALA A 373 -20.50 -3.59 -7.86
C ALA A 373 -21.32 -4.66 -7.13
N SER A 374 -22.17 -5.43 -7.84
CA SER A 374 -22.99 -6.49 -7.24
C SER A 374 -22.20 -7.79 -7.01
N ALA A 375 -21.29 -8.13 -7.92
CA ALA A 375 -20.26 -9.14 -7.71
C ALA A 375 -19.15 -8.65 -6.75
N GLY A 376 -19.06 -7.34 -6.53
CA GLY A 376 -18.00 -6.68 -5.77
C GLY A 376 -16.78 -6.35 -6.62
N ASP A 377 -16.96 -6.22 -7.94
CA ASP A 377 -15.99 -5.63 -8.86
C ASP A 377 -16.17 -4.10 -8.85
N PHE A 378 -15.18 -3.42 -8.27
CA PHE A 378 -15.17 -1.97 -8.05
C PHE A 378 -14.18 -1.23 -8.96
N HIS A 379 -13.68 -1.88 -10.01
CA HIS A 379 -13.02 -1.15 -11.10
C HIS A 379 -14.03 -0.19 -11.75
N LEU A 380 -13.52 0.92 -12.26
CA LEU A 380 -14.26 1.96 -12.94
C LEU A 380 -14.42 1.60 -14.42
N GLN A 381 -15.62 1.82 -14.97
CA GLN A 381 -15.80 1.74 -16.42
C GLN A 381 -15.01 2.87 -17.11
N ALA A 382 -14.57 2.66 -18.35
CA ALA A 382 -13.81 3.66 -19.12
C ALA A 382 -14.52 5.03 -19.28
N THR A 383 -15.85 5.04 -19.18
CA THR A 383 -16.70 6.24 -19.20
C THR A 383 -17.08 6.77 -17.81
N SER A 384 -16.43 6.29 -16.75
CA SER A 384 -16.70 6.71 -15.37
C SER A 384 -16.51 8.22 -15.20
N PRO A 385 -17.41 8.91 -14.48
CA PRO A 385 -17.23 10.30 -14.09
C PRO A 385 -16.34 10.47 -12.85
N ALA A 386 -15.91 9.38 -12.19
CA ALA A 386 -14.90 9.43 -11.13
C ALA A 386 -13.49 9.75 -11.67
N ARG A 387 -13.33 9.68 -12.99
CA ARG A 387 -12.06 9.87 -13.68
C ARG A 387 -11.53 11.30 -13.55
N GLY A 388 -10.23 11.43 -13.27
CA GLY A 388 -9.57 12.70 -13.06
C GLY A 388 -10.08 13.53 -11.87
N LEU A 389 -10.79 12.92 -10.92
CA LEU A 389 -11.37 13.61 -9.75
C LEU A 389 -10.55 13.52 -8.47
N ALA A 390 -9.37 12.89 -8.49
CA ALA A 390 -8.46 12.90 -7.36
C ALA A 390 -7.91 14.31 -7.08
N ASP A 391 -7.35 14.49 -5.87
CA ASP A 391 -6.56 15.67 -5.54
C ASP A 391 -5.30 15.75 -6.43
N PRO A 392 -5.09 16.83 -7.22
CA PRO A 392 -3.88 17.00 -8.03
C PRO A 392 -2.58 17.09 -7.21
N ALA A 393 -2.66 17.26 -5.89
CA ALA A 393 -1.53 17.18 -4.96
C ALA A 393 -1.38 15.79 -4.31
N SER A 394 -2.06 14.76 -4.84
CA SER A 394 -1.78 13.37 -4.48
C SER A 394 -0.41 12.92 -5.01
N ILE A 395 0.26 12.06 -4.25
CA ILE A 395 1.53 11.42 -4.63
C ILE A 395 1.43 9.89 -4.62
N VAL A 396 0.21 9.35 -4.50
CA VAL A 396 -0.03 7.90 -4.52
C VAL A 396 0.18 7.42 -5.95
N ALA A 397 1.30 6.74 -6.18
CA ALA A 397 1.81 6.46 -7.52
C ALA A 397 1.27 5.17 -8.16
N THR A 398 0.50 4.35 -7.43
CA THR A 398 -0.11 3.11 -7.91
C THR A 398 -1.56 3.01 -7.41
N ASP A 399 -2.37 2.14 -8.01
CA ASP A 399 -3.75 1.85 -7.61
C ASP A 399 -3.88 0.52 -6.84
N LEU A 400 -5.09 -0.07 -6.79
CA LEU A 400 -5.40 -1.36 -6.16
C LEU A 400 -4.61 -2.52 -6.77
N ASP A 401 -4.52 -2.57 -8.10
CA ASP A 401 -3.96 -3.68 -8.86
C ASP A 401 -2.44 -3.50 -9.09
N GLY A 402 -1.91 -2.34 -8.69
CA GLY A 402 -0.50 -1.99 -8.77
C GLY A 402 -0.17 -1.16 -10.01
N GLU A 403 -1.18 -0.69 -10.71
CA GLU A 403 -1.07 0.06 -11.93
C GLU A 403 -0.69 1.52 -11.62
N ALA A 404 0.37 2.00 -12.27
CA ALA A 404 0.86 3.37 -12.08
C ALA A 404 -0.24 4.43 -12.33
N ARG A 405 -0.32 5.45 -11.46
CA ARG A 405 -1.19 6.64 -11.62
C ARG A 405 -0.35 7.87 -11.99
N PRO A 406 -0.88 8.86 -12.74
CA PRO A 406 -2.17 8.89 -13.44
C PRO A 406 -2.15 8.11 -14.76
N ARG A 407 -3.31 7.71 -15.30
CA ARG A 407 -3.43 7.13 -16.66
C ARG A 407 -4.45 7.82 -17.56
N PRO A 408 -4.05 8.22 -18.79
CA PRO A 408 -2.67 8.32 -19.28
C PRO A 408 -1.89 9.46 -18.61
N ALA A 409 -0.57 9.29 -18.45
CA ALA A 409 0.31 10.34 -17.94
C ALA A 409 0.81 11.27 -19.07
N PRO A 410 0.94 12.60 -18.83
CA PRO A 410 0.52 13.33 -17.64
C PRO A 410 -1.00 13.61 -17.65
N GLY A 411 -1.63 13.44 -16.49
CA GLY A 411 -3.07 13.68 -16.29
C GLY A 411 -3.42 13.85 -14.80
N PRO A 412 -4.68 14.17 -14.47
CA PRO A 412 -5.20 13.97 -13.12
C PRO A 412 -5.46 12.48 -12.86
N SER A 413 -5.21 12.00 -11.64
CA SER A 413 -5.58 10.64 -11.25
C SER A 413 -7.09 10.50 -11.05
N ASP A 414 -7.57 9.27 -11.20
CA ASP A 414 -8.96 8.90 -10.94
C ASP A 414 -9.20 8.81 -9.42
N ALA A 415 -10.45 9.06 -9.00
CA ALA A 415 -10.81 8.91 -7.60
C ALA A 415 -11.23 7.47 -7.28
N GLY A 416 -10.90 7.00 -6.07
CA GLY A 416 -11.19 5.63 -5.62
C GLY A 416 -9.99 4.70 -5.73
N ALA A 417 -10.20 3.42 -5.47
CA ALA A 417 -9.12 2.43 -5.40
C ALA A 417 -8.49 2.07 -6.76
N ASP A 418 -9.20 2.31 -7.86
CA ASP A 418 -8.83 1.95 -9.24
C ASP A 418 -8.40 3.18 -10.06
N GLU A 419 -7.62 2.96 -11.11
CA GLU A 419 -7.24 3.95 -12.12
C GLU A 419 -7.54 3.41 -13.53
N VAL A 420 -8.39 4.10 -14.30
CA VAL A 420 -8.79 3.60 -15.63
C VAL A 420 -7.59 3.54 -16.59
N PRO A 421 -7.32 2.40 -17.25
CA PRO A 421 -6.20 2.22 -18.18
C PRO A 421 -6.13 3.18 -19.39
#